data_AF-A0A0L0KLZ3-F1
#
_entry.id   AF-A0A0L0KLZ3-F1
#
_cell.length_a   1.000
_cell.length_b   1.000
_cell.length_c   1.000
_cell.angle_alpha   90.00
_cell.angle_beta   90.00
_cell.angle_gamma   90.00
#
_symmetry.space_group_name_H-M   'P 1'
#
loop_
_entity.id
_entity.type
_entity.pdbx_description
1 polymer ?
#
loop_
_entity_poly.entity_id
_entity_poly.type
_entity_poly.pdbx_seq_one_letter_code
_entity_poly.pdbx_strand_id
1 'polypeptide(L)'
;MDELHATHGHYHWVHAIPNTALIAAALTHADGDFTGSISRTVSGGWDTDSNGATAGSIAALLTGPPPPHWTAPLKNRLSTTIADFDGTGFDTLAHLTHAEATRP
;
A
#
# COMPACT_ATOMS: atom_id res chain seq x y z
N MET A 1 17.05 -4.58 -6.19
CA MET A 1 16.75 -5.31 -4.93
C MET A 1 18.02 -5.62 -4.19
N ASP A 2 18.96 -6.30 -4.84
CA ASP A 2 20.27 -6.65 -4.27
C ASP A 2 21.02 -5.43 -3.72
N GLU A 3 21.05 -4.32 -4.46
CA GLU A 3 21.70 -3.08 -4.01
C GLU A 3 21.02 -2.44 -2.79
N LEU A 4 19.68 -2.49 -2.72
CA LEU A 4 18.92 -2.02 -1.55
C LEU A 4 19.24 -2.87 -0.31
N HIS A 5 19.31 -4.19 -0.48
CA HIS A 5 19.65 -5.12 0.60
C HIS A 5 21.11 -4.97 1.03
N ALA A 6 22.04 -4.76 0.11
CA ALA A 6 23.44 -4.49 0.44
C ALA A 6 23.60 -3.17 1.23
N THR A 7 22.87 -2.13 0.84
CA THR A 7 22.96 -0.80 1.46
C THR A 7 22.24 -0.73 2.81
N HIS A 8 21.06 -1.35 2.92
CA HIS A 8 20.15 -1.19 4.05
C HIS A 8 19.89 -2.47 4.87
N GLY A 9 20.50 -3.59 4.52
CA GLY A 9 20.27 -4.89 5.19
C GLY A 9 20.69 -4.96 6.66
N HIS A 10 21.39 -3.94 7.17
CA HIS A 10 21.73 -3.82 8.59
C HIS A 10 20.56 -3.32 9.46
N TYR A 11 19.49 -2.81 8.84
CA TYR A 11 18.28 -2.42 9.55
C TYR A 11 17.38 -3.64 9.83
N HIS A 12 16.56 -3.52 10.88
CA HIS A 12 15.48 -4.47 11.12
C HIS A 12 14.50 -4.47 9.92
N TRP A 13 13.90 -5.62 9.60
CA TRP A 13 13.07 -5.76 8.40
C TRP A 13 11.83 -4.86 8.37
N VAL A 14 11.32 -4.41 9.52
CA VAL A 14 10.22 -3.41 9.59
C VAL A 14 10.70 -1.95 9.57
N HIS A 15 12.00 -1.69 9.45
CA HIS A 15 12.54 -0.34 9.59
C HIS A 15 12.10 0.57 8.43
N ALA A 16 11.72 1.82 8.73
CA ALA A 16 11.14 2.73 7.75
C ALA A 16 12.07 3.03 6.56
N ILE A 17 13.39 3.18 6.78
CA ILE A 17 14.38 3.51 5.74
C ILE A 17 14.41 2.47 4.59
N PRO A 18 14.75 1.19 4.81
CA PRO A 18 14.78 0.20 3.73
C PRO A 18 13.42 0.05 3.04
N ASN A 19 12.34 0.06 3.82
CA ASN A 19 10.97 -0.06 3.32
C ASN A 19 10.59 1.11 2.40
N THR A 20 10.92 2.35 2.78
CA THR A 20 10.67 3.54 1.95
C THR A 20 11.51 3.52 0.67
N ALA A 21 12.79 3.14 0.76
CA ALA A 21 13.66 3.03 -0.40
C ALA A 21 13.17 1.96 -1.40
N LEU A 22 12.67 0.83 -0.89
CA LEU A 22 12.03 -0.21 -1.67
C LEU A 22 10.78 0.31 -2.39
N ILE A 23 9.84 0.93 -1.68
CA ILE A 23 8.62 1.49 -2.28
C ILE A 23 8.97 2.49 -3.38
N ALA A 24 9.90 3.41 -3.13
CA ALA A 24 10.33 4.40 -4.11
C ALA A 24 10.95 3.76 -5.37
N ALA A 25 11.82 2.77 -5.18
CA ALA A 25 12.40 2.02 -6.29
C ALA A 25 11.32 1.28 -7.09
N ALA A 26 10.41 0.56 -6.43
CA ALA A 26 9.36 -0.20 -7.10
C ALA A 26 8.41 0.70 -7.92
N LEU A 27 7.96 1.82 -7.35
CA LEU A 27 7.10 2.79 -8.05
C LEU A 27 7.81 3.40 -9.27
N THR A 28 9.08 3.77 -9.13
CA THR A 28 9.87 4.34 -10.24
C THR A 28 10.02 3.36 -11.40
N HIS A 29 10.11 2.05 -11.11
CA HIS A 29 10.30 1.00 -12.12
C HIS A 29 8.98 0.35 -12.58
N ALA A 30 7.83 0.81 -12.09
CA ALA A 30 6.53 0.29 -12.46
C ALA A 30 5.87 1.05 -13.62
N ASP A 31 6.39 2.23 -14.01
CA ASP A 31 5.90 3.02 -15.14
C ASP A 31 4.38 3.27 -15.12
N GLY A 32 3.85 3.57 -13.92
CA GLY A 32 2.41 3.78 -13.73
C GLY A 32 1.55 2.52 -13.77
N ASP A 33 2.13 1.31 -13.82
CA ASP A 33 1.38 0.06 -13.68
C ASP A 33 1.08 -0.25 -12.21
N PHE A 34 -0.21 -0.31 -11.85
CA PHE A 34 -0.66 -0.60 -10.49
C PHE A 34 -0.22 -2.00 -10.03
N THR A 35 -0.44 -3.01 -10.87
CA THR A 35 -0.09 -4.41 -10.55
C THR A 35 1.43 -4.57 -10.40
N GLY A 36 2.19 -3.96 -11.29
CA GLY A 36 3.65 -3.93 -11.28
C GLY A 36 4.20 -3.21 -10.06
N SER A 37 3.60 -2.09 -9.64
CA SER A 37 3.97 -1.35 -8.42
C SER A 37 3.87 -2.24 -7.19
N ILE A 38 2.72 -2.90 -6.98
CA ILE A 38 2.53 -3.80 -5.83
C ILE A 38 3.43 -5.03 -5.95
N SER A 39 3.46 -5.69 -7.12
CA SER A 39 4.22 -6.92 -7.31
C SER A 39 5.71 -6.72 -7.05
N ARG A 40 6.32 -5.67 -7.62
CA ARG A 40 7.74 -5.34 -7.40
C ARG A 40 8.03 -5.03 -5.93
N THR A 41 7.14 -4.27 -5.29
CA THR A 41 7.28 -3.90 -3.87
C THR A 41 7.23 -5.13 -2.97
N VAL A 42 6.21 -5.98 -3.13
CA VAL A 42 6.00 -7.19 -2.32
C VAL A 42 7.09 -8.24 -2.57
N SER A 43 7.48 -8.45 -3.82
CA SER A 43 8.61 -9.33 -4.17
C SER A 43 9.93 -8.83 -3.60
N GLY A 44 9.99 -7.57 -3.16
CA GLY A 44 11.14 -7.00 -2.50
C GLY A 44 11.40 -7.43 -1.07
N GLY A 45 10.42 -8.08 -0.45
CA GLY A 45 10.50 -8.54 0.93
C GLY A 45 10.41 -7.40 1.94
N TRP A 46 11.08 -7.61 3.09
CA TRP A 46 10.92 -6.80 4.29
C TRP A 46 9.46 -6.73 4.73
N ASP A 47 8.90 -5.55 4.95
CA ASP A 47 7.56 -5.35 5.49
C ASP A 47 6.48 -5.38 4.40
N THR A 48 6.23 -6.57 3.85
CA THR A 48 5.52 -6.73 2.57
C THR A 48 4.07 -6.24 2.59
N ASP A 49 3.37 -6.36 3.71
CA ASP A 49 2.01 -5.86 3.91
C ASP A 49 1.99 -4.32 3.94
N SER A 50 2.78 -3.68 4.80
CA SER A 50 2.88 -2.22 4.86
C SER A 50 3.38 -1.61 3.56
N ASN A 51 4.41 -2.23 2.96
CA ASN A 51 4.99 -1.76 1.71
C ASN A 51 3.99 -1.89 0.55
N GLY A 52 3.34 -3.05 0.43
CA GLY A 52 2.32 -3.30 -0.58
C GLY A 52 1.14 -2.35 -0.46
N ALA A 53 0.65 -2.12 0.77
CA ALA A 53 -0.42 -1.16 1.04
C ALA A 53 -0.01 0.26 0.63
N THR A 54 1.19 0.71 1.03
CA THR A 54 1.70 2.05 0.72
C THR A 54 1.91 2.25 -0.78
N ALA A 55 2.56 1.30 -1.46
CA ALA A 55 2.77 1.35 -2.90
C ALA A 55 1.45 1.34 -3.67
N GLY A 56 0.47 0.52 -3.24
CA GLY A 56 -0.86 0.48 -3.81
C GLY A 56 -1.61 1.80 -3.67
N SER A 57 -1.58 2.43 -2.49
CA SER A 57 -2.19 3.74 -2.28
C SER A 57 -1.59 4.82 -3.18
N ILE A 58 -0.27 4.87 -3.31
CA ILE A 58 0.43 5.84 -4.17
C ILE A 58 0.13 5.57 -5.64
N ALA A 59 0.22 4.31 -6.09
CA ALA A 59 -0.07 3.94 -7.47
C ALA A 59 -1.50 4.32 -7.86
N ALA A 60 -2.50 3.93 -7.06
CA ALA A 60 -3.90 4.28 -7.35
C ALA A 60 -4.16 5.79 -7.34
N LEU A 61 -3.49 6.54 -6.47
CA LEU A 61 -3.58 8.00 -6.47
C LEU A 61 -3.06 8.61 -7.78
N LEU A 62 -1.96 8.08 -8.30
CA LEU A 62 -1.31 8.59 -9.51
C LEU A 62 -1.97 8.12 -10.81
N THR A 63 -2.55 6.92 -10.81
CA THR A 63 -2.96 6.22 -12.05
C THR A 63 -4.46 5.97 -12.13
N GLY A 64 -5.23 6.30 -11.08
CA GLY A 64 -6.65 6.01 -10.97
C GLY A 64 -6.96 4.70 -10.24
N PRO A 65 -8.26 4.31 -10.18
CA PRO A 65 -8.69 3.20 -9.34
C PRO A 65 -7.99 1.87 -9.70
N PRO A 66 -7.71 1.01 -8.71
CA PRO A 66 -7.10 -0.29 -8.96
C PRO A 66 -7.93 -1.15 -9.93
N PRO A 67 -7.29 -2.03 -10.73
CA PRO A 67 -8.00 -2.99 -11.56
C PRO A 67 -8.99 -3.86 -10.75
N PRO A 68 -10.16 -4.23 -11.29
CA PRO A 68 -11.19 -4.95 -10.53
C PRO A 68 -10.74 -6.27 -9.90
N HIS A 69 -9.76 -6.97 -10.48
CA HIS A 69 -9.26 -8.22 -9.90
C HIS A 69 -8.54 -8.02 -8.56
N TRP A 70 -8.05 -6.82 -8.26
CA TRP A 70 -7.48 -6.47 -6.96
C TRP A 70 -8.55 -6.13 -5.92
N THR A 71 -9.68 -5.53 -6.33
CA THR A 71 -10.68 -4.97 -5.40
C THR A 71 -11.94 -5.83 -5.27
N ALA A 72 -12.37 -6.51 -6.33
CA ALA A 72 -13.57 -7.34 -6.34
C ALA A 72 -13.54 -8.47 -5.29
N PRO A 73 -12.41 -9.17 -5.04
CA PRO A 73 -12.36 -10.20 -4.00
C PRO A 73 -12.60 -9.67 -2.59
N LEU A 74 -12.27 -8.39 -2.34
CA LEU A 74 -12.45 -7.74 -1.04
C LEU A 74 -13.91 -7.39 -0.75
N LYS A 75 -14.78 -7.38 -1.78
CA LYS A 75 -16.22 -7.10 -1.67
C LYS A 75 -16.55 -5.81 -0.91
N ASN A 76 -15.67 -4.81 -1.01
CA ASN A 76 -15.75 -3.57 -0.25
C ASN A 76 -16.04 -3.82 1.24
N ARG A 77 -15.25 -4.68 1.91
CA ARG A 77 -15.44 -5.05 3.31
C ARG A 77 -14.10 -5.17 4.03
N LEU A 78 -13.92 -4.37 5.08
CA LEU A 78 -12.78 -4.47 6.00
C LEU A 78 -13.18 -5.32 7.21
N SER A 79 -12.31 -6.26 7.62
CA SER A 79 -12.42 -6.90 8.93
C SER A 79 -11.52 -6.17 9.93
N THR A 80 -12.05 -5.84 11.10
CA THR A 80 -11.32 -5.08 12.13
C THR A 80 -11.83 -5.38 13.52
N THR A 81 -10.99 -5.23 14.53
CA THR A 81 -11.36 -5.35 15.95
C THR A 81 -11.88 -4.05 16.55
N ILE A 82 -11.90 -2.96 15.76
CA ILE A 82 -12.48 -1.68 16.19
C ILE A 82 -14.00 -1.86 16.31
N ALA A 83 -14.52 -1.62 17.52
CA ALA A 83 -15.94 -1.71 17.82
C ALA A 83 -16.76 -0.88 16.81
N ASP A 84 -17.89 -1.43 16.36
CA ASP A 84 -18.81 -0.85 15.37
C ASP A 84 -18.26 -0.67 13.94
N PHE A 85 -17.02 -1.06 13.67
CA PHE A 85 -16.39 -0.93 12.34
C PHE A 85 -16.11 -2.25 11.63
N ASP A 86 -16.27 -3.41 12.28
CA ASP A 86 -16.12 -4.69 11.59
C ASP A 86 -17.13 -4.82 10.44
N GLY A 87 -16.64 -5.17 9.25
CA GLY A 87 -17.44 -5.27 8.04
C GLY A 87 -17.70 -3.94 7.33
N THR A 88 -17.14 -2.82 7.80
CA THR A 88 -17.28 -1.51 7.14
C THR A 88 -16.69 -1.52 5.72
N GLY A 89 -17.23 -0.68 4.83
CA GLY A 89 -16.73 -0.51 3.47
C GLY A 89 -15.47 0.35 3.41
N PHE A 90 -14.56 0.05 2.49
CA PHE A 90 -13.40 0.91 2.21
C PHE A 90 -13.85 2.28 1.70
N ASP A 91 -14.94 2.34 0.94
CA ASP A 91 -15.57 3.60 0.51
C ASP A 91 -16.10 4.43 1.68
N THR A 92 -16.75 3.78 2.64
CA THR A 92 -17.29 4.39 3.86
C THR A 92 -16.15 4.96 4.70
N LEU A 93 -15.07 4.19 4.87
CA LEU A 93 -13.87 4.66 5.55
C LEU A 93 -13.22 5.84 4.82
N ALA A 94 -13.15 5.81 3.49
CA ALA A 94 -12.61 6.93 2.71
C ALA A 94 -13.46 8.20 2.87
N HIS A 95 -14.79 8.08 2.84
CA HIS A 95 -15.69 9.20 3.05
C HIS A 95 -15.58 9.78 4.48
N LEU A 96 -15.54 8.91 5.50
CA LEU A 96 -15.35 9.34 6.89
C LEU A 96 -14.00 10.04 7.07
N THR A 97 -12.92 9.47 6.50
CA THR A 97 -11.58 10.06 6.57
C THR A 97 -11.57 11.45 5.91
N HIS A 98 -12.20 11.60 4.75
CA HIS A 98 -12.30 12.90 4.08
C HIS A 98 -13.10 13.91 4.90
N ALA A 99 -14.24 13.49 5.46
CA ALA A 99 -15.07 14.34 6.32
C ALA A 99 -14.30 14.81 7.55
N GLU A 100 -13.58 13.91 8.24
CA GLU A 100 -12.74 14.26 9.39
C GLU A 100 -11.56 15.17 9.01
N ALA A 101 -10.87 14.89 7.90
CA ALA A 101 -9.73 15.68 7.44
C ALA A 101 -10.10 17.11 6.98
N THR A 102 -11.38 17.35 6.70
CA THR A 102 -11.90 18.65 6.23
C THR A 102 -12.79 19.33 7.28
N ARG A 103 -12.82 18.82 8.52
CA ARG A 103 -13.53 19.48 9.62
C ARG A 103 -12.95 20.88 9.88
N PRO A 104 -13.80 21.89 10.11
CA PRO A 104 -13.37 23.26 10.40
C PRO A 104 -12.71 23.40 11.77
#